data_AF-A0A9P6XRU9-F1
#
_entry.id   AF-A0A9P6XRU9-F1
#
_cell.length_a   1.000
_cell.length_b   1.000
_cell.length_c   1.000
_cell.angle_alpha   90.00
_cell.angle_beta   90.00
_cell.angle_gamma   90.00
#
_symmetry.space_group_name_H-M   'P 1'
#
loop_
_entity.id
_entity.type
_entity.pdbx_description
1 polymer ?
#
loop_
_entity_poly.entity_id
_entity_poly.type
_entity_poly.pdbx_seq_one_letter_code
_entity_poly.pdbx_strand_id
1 'polypeptide(L)'
;MGFVVYSAICAYFMPGPVVQGLPLPSLKGNTLKYLCNGLSSWYLTLFLSAVLHVTDVFRLTAIIDNFGSIMTVAIIWGFTMSHPCLFERILNPRIGHLNLKMWAMSRVPWPVLFYTSVSCAIKQYELSGSVSAPIAFMVLAHWLYCNALQKGEECIPASWDIFYEKDGKW
;
A
#
# COMPACT_ATOMS: atom_id res chain seq x y z
N MET A 1 11.34 -6.71 -2.41
CA MET A 1 10.28 -7.67 -1.99
C MET A 1 9.94 -7.63 -0.50
N GLY A 2 10.88 -7.31 0.41
CA GLY A 2 10.61 -7.33 1.86
C GLY A 2 9.38 -6.53 2.29
N PHE A 3 9.21 -5.30 1.81
CA PHE A 3 8.05 -4.47 2.13
C PHE A 3 6.71 -5.07 1.68
N VAL A 4 6.66 -5.64 0.46
CA VAL A 4 5.45 -6.27 -0.09
C VAL A 4 5.02 -7.45 0.78
N VAL A 5 5.97 -8.34 1.12
CA VAL A 5 5.72 -9.51 1.97
C VAL A 5 5.30 -9.07 3.38
N TYR A 6 6.01 -8.11 3.98
CA TYR A 6 5.66 -7.53 5.27
C TYR A 6 4.22 -6.98 5.26
N SER A 7 3.85 -6.19 4.25
CA SER A 7 2.52 -5.61 4.13
C SER A 7 1.43 -6.68 4.01
N ALA A 8 1.72 -7.81 3.34
CA ALA A 8 0.80 -8.93 3.21
C ALA A 8 0.65 -9.70 4.53
N ILE A 9 1.74 -9.93 5.27
CA ILE A 9 1.72 -10.53 6.61
C ILE A 9 0.90 -9.67 7.56
N CYS A 10 1.17 -8.36 7.57
CA CYS A 10 0.40 -7.38 8.30
C CYS A 10 -1.10 -7.45 7.96
N ALA A 11 -1.42 -7.41 6.67
CA ALA A 11 -2.81 -7.48 6.21
C ALA A 11 -3.51 -8.80 6.57
N TYR A 12 -2.77 -9.89 6.73
CA TYR A 12 -3.33 -11.18 7.14
C TYR A 12 -3.50 -11.30 8.66
N PHE A 13 -2.51 -10.91 9.46
CA PHE A 13 -2.48 -11.21 10.90
C PHE A 13 -3.01 -10.10 11.81
N MET A 14 -2.98 -8.83 11.39
CA MET A 14 -3.35 -7.76 12.31
C MET A 14 -4.86 -7.65 12.50
N PRO A 15 -5.29 -7.31 13.74
CA PRO A 15 -6.68 -7.12 14.05
C PRO A 15 -7.22 -5.85 13.36
N GLY A 16 -8.48 -5.93 12.96
CA GLY A 16 -9.23 -4.83 12.38
C GLY A 16 -10.72 -5.16 12.30
N PRO A 17 -11.59 -4.15 12.16
CA PRO A 17 -13.01 -4.38 11.89
C PRO A 17 -13.21 -5.13 10.58
N VAL A 18 -14.21 -6.02 10.55
CA VAL A 18 -14.61 -6.73 9.34
C VAL A 18 -15.81 -6.04 8.75
N VAL A 19 -15.66 -5.49 7.55
CA VAL A 19 -16.70 -4.76 6.82
C VAL A 19 -17.23 -5.64 5.69
N GLN A 20 -18.54 -5.56 5.43
CA GLN A 20 -19.15 -6.24 4.31
C GLN A 20 -19.13 -5.32 3.09
N GLY A 21 -18.63 -5.83 1.96
CA GLY A 21 -18.71 -5.13 0.68
C GLY A 21 -20.10 -5.21 0.08
N LEU A 22 -20.26 -4.56 -1.07
CA LEU A 22 -21.51 -4.56 -1.83
C LEU A 22 -21.89 -5.98 -2.33
N PRO A 23 -23.19 -6.27 -2.52
CA PRO A 23 -23.65 -7.58 -2.99
C PRO A 23 -23.23 -7.79 -4.44
N LEU A 24 -22.44 -8.84 -4.70
CA LEU A 24 -21.83 -9.06 -6.01
C LEU A 24 -22.74 -9.91 -6.91
N PRO A 25 -22.96 -9.50 -8.19
CA PRO A 25 -23.68 -10.33 -9.16
C PRO A 25 -23.02 -11.69 -9.38
N SER A 26 -21.68 -11.73 -9.32
CA SER A 26 -20.88 -12.96 -9.46
C SER A 26 -21.11 -13.97 -8.34
N LEU A 27 -21.65 -13.54 -7.19
CA LEU A 27 -21.89 -14.36 -6.00
C LEU A 27 -23.39 -14.57 -5.73
N LYS A 28 -24.24 -14.39 -6.76
CA LYS A 28 -25.71 -14.52 -6.66
C LYS A 28 -26.31 -13.66 -5.53
N GLY A 29 -25.75 -12.47 -5.31
CA GLY A 29 -26.22 -11.52 -4.29
C GLY A 29 -25.57 -11.65 -2.91
N ASN A 30 -24.67 -12.61 -2.70
CA ASN A 30 -23.90 -12.68 -1.45
C ASN A 30 -22.84 -11.56 -1.37
N THR A 31 -22.62 -11.05 -0.16
CA THR A 31 -21.61 -10.04 0.15
C THR A 31 -20.28 -10.68 0.52
N LEU A 32 -19.19 -10.01 0.16
CA LEU A 32 -17.86 -10.42 0.54
C LEU A 32 -17.43 -9.70 1.82
N LYS A 33 -16.82 -10.44 2.75
CA LYS A 33 -16.22 -9.86 3.96
C LYS A 33 -14.80 -9.38 3.66
N TYR A 34 -14.46 -8.21 4.19
CA TYR A 34 -13.17 -7.54 4.08
C TYR A 34 -12.66 -7.20 5.47
N LEU A 35 -11.44 -7.61 5.79
CA LEU A 35 -10.76 -7.25 7.04
C LEU A 35 -10.06 -5.90 6.86
N CYS A 36 -10.56 -4.85 7.51
CA CYS A 36 -10.04 -3.49 7.42
C CYS A 36 -9.04 -3.22 8.56
N ASN A 37 -7.79 -3.66 8.39
CA ASN A 37 -6.70 -3.49 9.36
C ASN A 37 -5.67 -2.41 8.97
N GLY A 38 -6.12 -1.38 8.26
CA GLY A 38 -5.24 -0.38 7.66
C GLY A 38 -4.59 0.54 8.65
N LEU A 39 -5.37 0.98 9.62
CA LEU A 39 -4.86 1.84 10.68
C LEU A 39 -3.79 1.13 11.50
N SER A 40 -4.04 -0.10 11.94
CA SER A 40 -3.06 -0.87 12.71
C SER A 40 -1.79 -1.11 11.89
N SER A 41 -1.93 -1.47 10.61
CA SER A 41 -0.79 -1.63 9.69
C SER A 41 0.01 -0.37 9.49
N TRP A 42 -0.67 0.76 9.31
CA TRP A 42 -0.04 2.02 9.02
C TRP A 42 0.78 2.53 10.20
N TYR A 43 0.20 2.55 11.40
CA TYR A 43 0.91 3.00 12.59
C TYR A 43 2.05 2.06 12.99
N LEU A 44 1.87 0.74 12.82
CA LEU A 44 2.96 -0.22 13.02
C LEU A 44 4.11 0.05 12.06
N THR A 45 3.81 0.31 10.78
CA THR A 45 4.83 0.58 9.76
C THR A 45 5.57 1.89 10.05
N LEU A 46 4.86 2.94 10.47
CA LEU A 46 5.47 4.20 10.91
C LEU A 46 6.42 3.98 12.09
N PHE A 47 5.96 3.27 13.13
CA PHE A 47 6.76 2.95 14.31
C PHE A 47 8.01 2.14 13.94
N LEU A 48 7.84 1.04 13.20
CA LEU A 48 8.95 0.20 12.76
C LEU A 48 9.94 1.02 11.90
N SER A 49 9.46 1.83 10.97
CA SER A 49 10.35 2.65 10.13
C SER A 49 11.16 3.67 10.96
N ALA A 50 10.57 4.25 12.00
CA ALA A 50 11.28 5.15 12.90
C ALA A 50 12.34 4.40 13.72
N VAL A 51 12.00 3.21 14.25
CA VAL A 51 12.95 2.35 14.99
C VAL A 51 14.10 1.91 14.09
N LEU A 52 13.82 1.49 12.86
CA LEU A 52 14.85 1.06 11.91
C LEU A 52 15.76 2.22 11.49
N HIS A 53 15.23 3.44 11.44
CA HIS A 53 16.03 4.63 11.13
C HIS A 53 16.91 5.05 12.30
N VAL A 54 16.41 5.02 13.54
CA VAL A 54 17.17 5.37 14.75
C VAL A 54 18.25 4.34 15.08
N THR A 55 18.01 3.06 14.79
CA THR A 55 18.98 1.98 14.99
C THR A 55 20.03 1.89 13.89
N ASP A 56 19.98 2.78 12.88
CA ASP A 56 20.83 2.78 11.66
C ASP A 56 20.83 1.46 10.86
N VAL A 57 19.93 0.54 11.18
CA VAL A 57 19.77 -0.73 10.45
C VAL A 57 19.27 -0.48 9.03
N PHE A 58 18.41 0.53 8.85
CA PHE A 58 17.94 0.94 7.52
C PHE A 58 17.84 2.47 7.42
N ARG A 59 18.70 3.07 6.60
CA ARG A 59 18.62 4.49 6.28
C ARG A 59 17.48 4.72 5.30
N LEU A 60 16.54 5.59 5.66
CA LEU A 60 15.44 6.00 4.79
C LEU A 60 15.94 6.56 3.45
N THR A 61 17.11 7.21 3.42
CA THR A 61 17.75 7.70 2.19
C THR A 61 18.11 6.61 1.19
N ALA A 62 18.27 5.35 1.62
CA ALA A 62 18.55 4.23 0.72
C ALA A 62 17.45 4.01 -0.33
N ILE A 63 16.21 4.43 -0.04
CA ILE A 63 15.07 4.34 -0.96
C ILE A 63 15.30 5.24 -2.18
N ILE A 64 15.75 6.49 -1.97
CA ILE A 64 15.98 7.41 -3.08
C ILE A 64 17.30 7.11 -3.81
N ASP A 65 18.33 6.66 -3.07
CA ASP A 65 19.62 6.29 -3.65
C ASP A 65 19.51 5.09 -4.59
N ASN A 66 18.59 4.15 -4.31
CA ASN A 66 18.34 2.96 -5.14
C ASN A 66 17.01 3.02 -5.91
N PHE A 67 16.44 4.22 -6.10
CA PHE A 67 15.11 4.39 -6.68
C PHE A 67 14.95 3.69 -8.04
N GLY A 68 15.95 3.80 -8.92
CA GLY A 68 15.94 3.15 -10.23
C GLY A 68 15.83 1.63 -10.15
N SER A 69 16.64 1.00 -9.29
CA SER A 69 16.59 -0.46 -9.08
C SER A 69 15.24 -0.90 -8.49
N ILE A 70 14.73 -0.16 -7.50
CA ILE A 70 13.42 -0.43 -6.89
C ILE A 70 12.31 -0.36 -7.94
N MET A 71 12.33 0.64 -8.82
CA MET A 71 11.34 0.80 -9.88
C MET A 71 11.36 -0.36 -10.87
N THR A 72 12.54 -0.81 -11.33
CA THR A 72 12.64 -1.97 -12.24
C THR A 72 12.09 -3.24 -11.59
N VAL A 73 12.44 -3.49 -10.32
CA VAL A 73 11.92 -4.66 -9.58
C VAL A 73 10.41 -4.56 -9.39
N ALA A 74 9.88 -3.37 -9.11
CA ALA A 74 8.44 -3.13 -8.98
C ALA A 74 7.69 -3.38 -10.30
N ILE A 75 8.25 -2.96 -11.44
CA ILE A 75 7.69 -3.20 -12.77
C ILE A 75 7.63 -4.70 -13.06
N ILE A 76 8.76 -5.41 -12.89
CA ILE A 76 8.82 -6.86 -13.12
C ILE A 76 7.78 -7.58 -12.26
N TRP A 77 7.68 -7.20 -10.99
CA TRP A 77 6.70 -7.78 -10.07
C TRP A 77 5.25 -7.48 -10.47
N GLY A 78 4.97 -6.24 -10.88
CA GLY A 78 3.64 -5.84 -11.36
C GLY A 78 3.20 -6.69 -12.55
N PHE A 79 4.10 -6.94 -13.50
CA PHE A 79 3.84 -7.87 -14.60
C PHE A 79 3.63 -9.30 -14.11
N THR A 80 4.46 -9.81 -13.19
CA THR A 80 4.32 -11.17 -12.65
C THR A 80 2.98 -11.37 -11.94
N MET A 81 2.51 -10.41 -11.14
CA MET A 81 1.23 -10.49 -10.43
C MET A 81 0.04 -10.33 -11.37
N SER A 82 0.19 -9.55 -12.45
CA SER A 82 -0.89 -9.32 -13.43
C SER A 82 -1.10 -10.52 -14.35
N HIS A 83 -0.06 -11.30 -14.67
CA HIS A 83 -0.15 -12.41 -15.62
C HIS A 83 -1.26 -13.43 -15.26
N PRO A 84 -1.34 -13.98 -14.04
CA PRO A 84 -2.41 -14.92 -13.67
C PRO A 84 -3.81 -14.30 -13.78
N CYS A 85 -3.97 -13.03 -13.40
CA CYS A 85 -5.25 -12.33 -13.46
C CYS A 85 -5.76 -12.13 -14.89
N LEU A 86 -4.84 -11.89 -15.82
CA LEU A 86 -5.18 -11.64 -17.23
C LEU A 86 -5.82 -12.86 -17.90
N PHE A 87 -5.40 -14.07 -17.53
CA PHE A 87 -5.93 -15.33 -18.09
C PHE A 87 -7.21 -15.79 -17.38
N GLU A 88 -7.26 -15.74 -16.05
CA GLU A 88 -8.37 -16.32 -15.29
C GLU A 88 -9.54 -15.34 -15.05
N ARG A 89 -9.35 -14.04 -15.34
CA ARG A 89 -10.39 -12.98 -15.29
C ARG A 89 -11.20 -12.99 -13.99
N ILE A 90 -10.49 -13.05 -12.87
CA ILE A 90 -11.08 -13.12 -11.53
C ILE A 90 -11.46 -11.70 -11.08
N LEU A 91 -12.69 -11.54 -10.56
CA LEU A 91 -13.18 -10.24 -10.08
C LEU A 91 -12.48 -9.81 -8.77
N ASN A 92 -12.27 -10.76 -7.86
CA ASN A 92 -11.71 -10.53 -6.53
C ASN A 92 -10.79 -11.71 -6.15
N PRO A 93 -9.54 -11.77 -6.64
CA PRO A 93 -8.61 -12.81 -6.27
C PRO A 93 -8.26 -12.72 -4.78
N ARG A 94 -8.24 -13.88 -4.11
CA ARG A 94 -8.10 -13.98 -2.65
C ARG A 94 -7.09 -15.05 -2.29
N ILE A 95 -6.32 -14.77 -1.23
CA ILE A 95 -5.49 -15.76 -0.54
C ILE A 95 -6.04 -15.89 0.88
N GLY A 96 -6.80 -16.95 1.14
CA GLY A 96 -7.56 -17.09 2.37
C GLY A 96 -8.59 -15.96 2.52
N HIS A 97 -8.51 -15.19 3.60
CA HIS A 97 -9.37 -14.02 3.84
C HIS A 97 -8.78 -12.70 3.31
N LEU A 98 -7.54 -12.70 2.80
CA LEU A 98 -6.92 -11.53 2.21
C LEU A 98 -7.40 -11.32 0.78
N ASN A 99 -7.93 -10.14 0.48
CA ASN A 99 -8.28 -9.72 -0.88
C ASN A 99 -7.08 -9.02 -1.52
N LEU A 100 -6.58 -9.57 -2.63
CA LEU A 100 -5.35 -9.09 -3.27
C LEU A 100 -5.53 -7.72 -3.93
N LYS A 101 -6.70 -7.42 -4.50
CA LYS A 101 -6.99 -6.11 -5.07
C LYS A 101 -6.99 -5.01 -4.02
N MET A 102 -7.74 -5.22 -2.95
CA MET A 102 -7.83 -4.25 -1.86
C MET A 102 -6.44 -4.01 -1.23
N TRP A 103 -5.66 -5.08 -1.05
CA TRP A 103 -4.29 -5.00 -0.56
C TRP A 103 -3.36 -4.24 -1.53
N ALA A 104 -3.37 -4.58 -2.82
CA ALA A 104 -2.53 -3.94 -3.83
C ALA A 104 -2.89 -2.47 -4.06
N MET A 105 -4.16 -2.09 -3.88
CA MET A 105 -4.64 -0.71 -4.04
C MET A 105 -4.35 0.17 -2.80
N SER A 106 -4.47 -0.39 -1.59
CA SER A 106 -4.41 0.39 -0.34
C SER A 106 -3.08 0.27 0.41
N ARG A 107 -2.49 -0.93 0.46
CA ARG A 107 -1.41 -1.25 1.41
C ARG A 107 -0.01 -1.10 0.86
N VAL A 108 0.16 -1.18 -0.45
CA VAL A 108 1.46 -1.09 -1.10
C VAL A 108 1.75 0.33 -1.62
N PRO A 109 0.92 0.93 -2.49
CA PRO A 109 1.31 2.15 -3.21
C PRO A 109 1.38 3.38 -2.30
N TRP A 110 0.40 3.57 -1.42
CA TRP A 110 0.32 4.79 -0.61
C TRP A 110 1.45 4.92 0.42
N PRO A 111 1.75 3.88 1.24
CA PRO A 111 2.93 3.91 2.09
C PRO A 111 4.23 4.13 1.30
N VAL A 112 4.39 3.49 0.14
CA VAL A 112 5.60 3.65 -0.70
C VAL A 112 5.74 5.09 -1.19
N LEU A 113 4.65 5.75 -1.61
CA LEU A 113 4.66 7.16 -2.00
C LEU A 113 5.07 8.07 -0.84
N PHE A 114 4.50 7.85 0.34
CA PHE A 114 4.90 8.59 1.54
C PHE A 114 6.39 8.41 1.85
N TYR A 115 6.88 7.17 1.93
CA TYR A 115 8.29 6.91 2.24
C TYR A 115 9.24 7.45 1.17
N THR A 116 8.83 7.46 -0.10
CA THR A 116 9.63 8.09 -1.17
C THR A 116 9.76 9.59 -0.93
N SER A 117 8.67 10.27 -0.57
CA SER A 117 8.72 11.71 -0.27
C SER A 117 9.55 12.04 0.97
N VAL A 118 9.46 11.22 2.03
CA VAL A 118 10.32 11.35 3.23
C VAL A 118 11.79 11.15 2.88
N SER A 119 12.09 10.15 2.05
CA SER A 119 13.45 9.86 1.61
C SER A 119 14.06 11.01 0.81
N CYS A 120 13.27 11.63 -0.09
CA CYS A 120 13.66 12.85 -0.79
C CYS A 120 13.93 14.02 0.17
N ALA A 121 13.10 14.20 1.20
CA ALA A 121 13.27 15.26 2.19
C ALA A 121 14.56 15.10 3.01
N ILE A 122 14.85 13.87 3.46
CA ILE A 122 16.09 13.58 4.20
C ILE A 122 17.29 13.76 3.27
N LYS A 123 17.21 13.30 2.01
CA LYS A 123 18.30 13.47 1.05
C LYS A 123 18.57 14.94 0.73
N GLN A 124 17.52 15.76 0.60
CA GLN A 124 17.69 17.20 0.43
C GLN A 124 18.40 17.82 1.63
N TYR A 125 18.03 17.41 2.84
CA TYR A 125 18.69 17.86 4.07
C TYR A 125 20.18 17.48 4.10
N GLU A 126 20.54 16.26 3.69
CA GLU A 126 21.94 15.82 3.62
C GLU A 126 22.76 16.61 2.58
N LEU A 127 22.18 16.96 1.43
CA LEU A 127 22.90 17.63 0.34
C LEU A 127 23.01 19.16 0.52
N SER A 128 21.96 19.80 1.07
CA SER A 128 21.84 21.25 1.11
C SER A 128 21.80 21.82 2.54
N GLY A 129 21.83 20.98 3.57
CA GLY A 129 21.76 21.39 4.98
C GLY A 129 20.41 21.98 5.43
N SER A 130 19.43 22.05 4.51
CA SER A 130 18.10 22.62 4.77
C SER A 130 17.03 21.88 3.95
N VAL A 131 15.81 21.83 4.47
CA VAL A 131 14.65 21.26 3.77
C VAL A 131 13.85 22.41 3.17
N SER A 132 13.59 22.33 1.87
CA SER A 132 12.78 23.34 1.19
C SER A 132 11.30 23.24 1.60
N ALA A 133 10.64 24.40 1.72
CA ALA A 133 9.20 24.49 1.99
C ALA A 133 8.32 23.61 1.05
N PRO A 134 8.56 23.55 -0.27
CA PRO A 134 7.77 22.68 -1.16
C PRO A 134 7.91 21.18 -0.82
N ILE A 135 9.10 20.71 -0.44
CA ILE A 135 9.29 19.30 -0.09
C ILE A 135 8.63 18.98 1.25
N ALA A 136 8.73 19.88 2.24
CA ALA A 136 8.00 19.74 3.50
C ALA A 136 6.48 19.68 3.29
N PHE A 137 5.95 20.51 2.38
CA PHE A 137 4.54 20.47 2.00
C PHE A 137 4.14 19.13 1.35
N MET A 138 4.96 18.61 0.44
CA MET A 138 4.68 17.32 -0.21
C MET A 138 4.69 16.14 0.78
N VAL A 139 5.62 16.13 1.74
CA VAL A 139 5.65 15.10 2.79
C VAL A 139 4.38 15.16 3.64
N LEU A 140 3.95 16.36 4.05
CA LEU A 140 2.73 16.53 4.81
C LEU A 140 1.49 16.10 4.01
N ALA A 141 1.41 16.47 2.74
CA ALA A 141 0.30 16.10 1.86
C ALA A 141 0.19 14.57 1.71
N HIS A 142 1.30 13.88 1.42
CA HIS A 142 1.29 12.42 1.33
C HIS A 142 0.98 11.76 2.68
N TRP A 143 1.45 12.32 3.79
CA TRP A 143 1.14 11.80 5.12
C TRP A 143 -0.36 11.91 5.45
N LEU A 144 -0.96 13.08 5.22
CA LEU A 144 -2.39 13.32 5.43
C LEU A 144 -3.22 12.39 4.53
N TYR A 145 -2.83 12.27 3.26
CA TYR A 145 -3.52 11.43 2.30
C TYR A 145 -3.45 9.94 2.68
N CYS A 146 -2.27 9.42 3.04
CA CYS A 146 -2.13 8.05 3.53
C CYS A 146 -2.96 7.82 4.80
N ASN A 147 -2.91 8.73 5.77
CA ASN A 147 -3.71 8.60 6.98
C ASN A 147 -5.22 8.59 6.68
N ALA A 148 -5.69 9.46 5.79
CA ALA A 148 -7.09 9.51 5.39
C ALA A 148 -7.55 8.21 4.73
N LEU A 149 -6.74 7.64 3.83
CA LEU A 149 -7.05 6.38 3.17
C LEU A 149 -7.09 5.19 4.13
N GLN A 150 -6.15 5.11 5.07
CA GLN A 150 -6.14 4.02 6.05
C GLN A 150 -7.31 4.15 7.03
N LYS A 151 -7.76 5.40 7.33
CA LYS A 151 -8.94 5.67 8.15
C LYS A 151 -10.26 5.36 7.45
N GLY A 152 -10.34 5.62 6.14
CA GLY A 152 -11.53 5.38 5.33
C GLY A 152 -11.46 4.07 4.53
N GLU A 153 -10.74 3.08 5.04
CA GLU A 153 -10.54 1.81 4.33
C GLU A 153 -11.87 1.09 4.08
N GLU A 154 -12.84 1.24 4.99
CA GLU A 154 -14.19 0.70 4.89
C GLU A 154 -14.96 1.20 3.65
N CYS A 155 -14.55 2.31 3.05
CA CYS A 155 -15.15 2.86 1.83
C CYS A 155 -14.58 2.23 0.56
N ILE A 156 -13.41 1.57 0.62
CA ILE A 156 -12.74 0.97 -0.54
C ILE A 156 -13.56 -0.17 -1.15
N PRO A 157 -14.20 -1.08 -0.37
CA PRO A 157 -15.03 -2.14 -0.95
C PRO A 157 -16.23 -1.65 -1.78
N ALA A 158 -16.62 -0.38 -1.63
CA ALA A 158 -17.70 0.23 -2.42
C ALA A 158 -17.20 0.92 -3.70
N SER A 159 -15.89 0.92 -3.96
CA SER A 159 -15.32 1.56 -5.14
C SER A 159 -15.60 0.76 -6.42
N TRP A 160 -15.51 1.46 -7.55
CA TRP A 160 -15.71 0.87 -8.87
C TRP A 160 -14.73 -0.28 -9.16
N ASP A 161 -13.46 -0.09 -8.79
CA ASP A 161 -12.36 -1.03 -9.05
C ASP A 161 -12.55 -2.38 -8.32
N ILE A 162 -13.20 -2.36 -7.15
CA ILE A 162 -13.50 -3.56 -6.36
C ILE A 162 -14.80 -4.23 -6.82
N PHE A 163 -15.80 -3.44 -7.20
CA PHE A 163 -17.14 -3.97 -7.49
C PHE A 163 -17.35 -4.39 -8.94
N TYR A 164 -16.89 -3.58 -9.91
CA TYR A 164 -17.19 -3.76 -11.33
C TYR A 164 -16.00 -4.24 -12.14
N GLU A 165 -14.81 -3.72 -11.87
CA GLU A 165 -13.63 -4.01 -12.67
C GLU A 165 -13.09 -5.41 -12.39
N LYS A 166 -12.62 -6.14 -13.40
CA LYS A 166 -11.93 -7.42 -13.20
C LYS A 166 -10.44 -7.16 -13.07
N ASP A 167 -9.78 -7.90 -12.18
CA ASP A 167 -8.35 -7.70 -11.97
C ASP A 167 -7.57 -7.97 -13.27
N GLY A 168 -6.62 -7.11 -13.62
CA GLY A 168 -5.82 -7.22 -14.85
C GLY A 168 -6.51 -6.76 -16.15
N LYS A 169 -7.68 -6.12 -16.10
CA LYS A 169 -8.21 -5.35 -17.23
C LYS A 169 -7.80 -3.88 -17.09
N TRP A 170 -7.20 -3.34 -18.15
CA TRP A 170 -7.11 -1.90 -18.43
C TRP A 170 -7.83 -1.64 -19.75
#